data_AF-A0A2U9ISE0-F1
#
_entry.id   AF-A0A2U9ISE0-F1
#
_cell.length_a   1.000
_cell.length_b   1.000
_cell.length_c   1.000
_cell.angle_alpha   90.00
_cell.angle_beta   90.00
_cell.angle_gamma   90.00
#
_symmetry.space_group_name_H-M   'P 1'
#
loop_
_entity.id
_entity.type
_entity.pdbx_description
1 polymer ?
#
loop_
_entity_poly.entity_id
_entity_poly.type
_entity_poly.pdbx_seq_one_letter_code
_entity_poly.pdbx_strand_id
1 'polypeptide(L)'
;MISKIKPVNLNLPNFSAVVYGYGMELPAYTLARGMIALSGKPVNLLGLYDFLLLDLPYSEESPILLVNGEMELKEIENVVRPLGVKGLLITCNDKSESQLKTVFLKGDMCEVNLSFSLVSWLTKNFSSPRTKRLTEELDLTDLGSWLGEIMKEIEPSLDFVLSPVLLPALNLMRENQGNKIKGFYEKDFSDSNVIYTGVDSMMGRRTAHQIRAMGKIAKEVVINTDPLTAPIYLSIMSYIFKNRTQGS
;
A
#
# COMPACT_ATOMS: atom_id res chain seq x y z
N MET A 1 8.30 -4.63 17.76
CA MET A 1 8.29 -4.01 16.41
C MET A 1 7.08 -4.49 15.63
N ILE A 2 6.91 -5.79 15.39
CA ILE A 2 5.64 -6.38 14.89
C ILE A 2 4.46 -6.19 15.85
N SER A 3 4.75 -6.07 17.16
CA SER A 3 3.77 -5.71 18.20
C SER A 3 3.01 -4.39 17.98
N LYS A 4 3.46 -3.54 17.04
CA LYS A 4 2.76 -2.31 16.62
C LYS A 4 1.69 -2.57 15.54
N ILE A 5 1.72 -3.74 14.91
CA ILE A 5 0.72 -4.15 13.93
C ILE A 5 -0.52 -4.63 14.68
N LYS A 6 -1.57 -3.83 14.64
CA LYS A 6 -2.85 -4.05 15.32
C LYS A 6 -3.99 -3.67 14.36
N PRO A 7 -4.34 -4.56 13.42
CA PRO A 7 -5.45 -4.32 12.50
C PRO A 7 -6.74 -4.14 13.29
N VAL A 8 -7.50 -3.10 12.95
CA VAL A 8 -8.83 -2.83 13.50
C VAL A 8 -9.92 -3.46 12.63
N ASN A 9 -11.07 -3.76 13.23
CA ASN A 9 -12.24 -4.18 12.46
C ASN A 9 -12.84 -2.97 11.76
N LEU A 10 -12.90 -3.02 10.43
CA LEU A 10 -13.56 -2.02 9.60
C LEU A 10 -14.94 -2.52 9.18
N ASN A 11 -15.84 -1.58 8.93
CA ASN A 11 -17.11 -1.85 8.25
C ASN A 11 -17.31 -0.79 7.17
N LEU A 12 -17.04 -1.16 5.92
CA LEU A 12 -17.15 -0.25 4.79
C LEU A 12 -18.57 -0.26 4.23
N PRO A 13 -19.13 0.91 3.85
CA PRO A 13 -20.40 0.98 3.13
C PRO A 13 -20.25 0.41 1.70
N ASN A 14 -21.33 0.41 0.92
CA ASN A 14 -21.18 0.25 -0.53
C ASN A 14 -20.46 1.47 -1.11
N PHE A 15 -19.52 1.22 -2.02
CA PHE A 15 -18.74 2.25 -2.70
C PHE A 15 -18.48 1.86 -4.15
N SER A 16 -18.26 2.85 -4.99
CA SER A 16 -17.87 2.72 -6.40
C SER A 16 -16.43 3.19 -6.66
N ALA A 17 -15.94 4.11 -5.81
CA ALA A 17 -14.59 4.66 -5.89
C ALA A 17 -13.79 4.43 -4.59
N VAL A 18 -12.49 4.26 -4.79
CA VAL A 18 -11.44 4.38 -3.78
C VAL A 18 -10.57 5.56 -4.20
N VAL A 19 -10.55 6.59 -3.36
CA VAL A 19 -9.83 7.84 -3.62
C VAL A 19 -8.70 7.94 -2.61
N TYR A 20 -7.50 8.30 -3.04
CA TYR A 20 -6.34 8.36 -2.15
C TYR A 20 -5.52 9.63 -2.29
N GLY A 21 -5.10 10.16 -1.14
CA GLY A 21 -4.11 11.24 -1.03
C GLY A 21 -2.68 10.70 -1.01
N TYR A 22 -1.73 11.62 -0.95
CA TYR A 22 -0.30 11.30 -0.87
C TYR A 22 -0.01 10.43 0.35
N GLY A 23 0.73 9.34 0.14
CA GLY A 23 1.13 8.39 1.20
C GLY A 23 0.07 7.32 1.52
N MET A 24 -1.12 7.39 0.93
CA MET A 24 -2.21 6.43 1.14
C MET A 24 -2.36 5.42 -0.01
N GLU A 25 -1.34 5.28 -0.86
CA GLU A 25 -1.34 4.33 -1.98
C GLU A 25 -1.45 2.88 -1.49
N LEU A 26 -0.72 2.51 -0.45
CA LEU A 26 -0.72 1.13 0.06
C LEU A 26 -2.16 0.65 0.41
N PRO A 27 -2.92 1.32 1.30
CA PRO A 27 -4.27 0.88 1.62
C PRO A 27 -5.23 1.04 0.43
N ALA A 28 -5.07 2.06 -0.42
CA ALA A 28 -5.96 2.29 -1.56
C ALA A 28 -5.88 1.18 -2.61
N TYR A 29 -4.66 0.84 -3.01
CA TYR A 29 -4.43 -0.26 -3.94
C TYR A 29 -4.79 -1.60 -3.31
N THR A 30 -4.60 -1.78 -2.00
CA THR A 30 -5.06 -2.98 -1.28
C THR A 30 -6.57 -3.14 -1.39
N LEU A 31 -7.35 -2.10 -1.08
CA LEU A 31 -8.82 -2.16 -1.18
C LEU A 31 -9.26 -2.39 -2.64
N ALA A 32 -8.75 -1.61 -3.58
CA ALA A 32 -9.19 -1.68 -4.98
C ALA A 32 -8.84 -3.01 -5.64
N ARG A 33 -7.59 -3.47 -5.51
CA ARG A 33 -7.16 -4.77 -6.06
C ARG A 33 -7.87 -5.93 -5.37
N GLY A 34 -8.08 -5.83 -4.06
CA GLY A 34 -8.79 -6.85 -3.28
C GLY A 34 -10.27 -6.96 -3.66
N MET A 35 -10.96 -5.83 -3.86
CA MET A 35 -12.34 -5.79 -4.35
C MET A 35 -12.47 -6.50 -5.70
N ILE A 36 -11.63 -6.15 -6.67
CA ILE A 36 -11.64 -6.78 -7.99
C ILE A 36 -11.34 -8.28 -7.87
N ALA A 37 -10.30 -8.63 -7.12
CA ALA A 37 -9.83 -10.01 -7.03
C ALA A 37 -10.80 -10.96 -6.31
N LEU A 38 -11.53 -10.48 -5.29
CA LEU A 38 -12.38 -11.34 -4.47
C LEU A 38 -13.87 -11.23 -4.78
N SER A 39 -14.32 -10.07 -5.30
CA SER A 39 -15.72 -9.85 -5.65
C SER A 39 -16.00 -9.83 -7.16
N GLY A 40 -14.95 -9.68 -7.99
CA GLY A 40 -15.08 -9.48 -9.43
C GLY A 40 -15.63 -8.12 -9.83
N LYS A 41 -15.96 -7.24 -8.86
CA LYS A 41 -16.51 -5.91 -9.14
C LYS A 41 -15.38 -4.90 -9.30
N PRO A 42 -15.32 -4.19 -10.44
CA PRO A 42 -14.41 -3.06 -10.58
C PRO A 42 -14.80 -1.94 -9.63
N VAL A 43 -13.78 -1.27 -9.08
CA VAL A 43 -13.93 -0.02 -8.35
C VAL A 43 -12.96 0.98 -8.95
N ASN A 44 -13.40 2.23 -9.09
CA ASN A 44 -12.57 3.30 -9.62
C ASN A 44 -11.50 3.63 -8.59
N LEU A 45 -10.22 3.58 -8.98
CA LEU A 45 -9.10 3.96 -8.13
C LEU A 45 -8.54 5.28 -8.63
N LEU A 46 -8.69 6.34 -7.84
CA LEU A 46 -8.38 7.71 -8.26
C LEU A 46 -7.44 8.37 -7.25
N GLY A 47 -6.47 9.13 -7.75
CA GLY A 47 -5.75 10.09 -6.91
C GLY A 47 -6.69 11.20 -6.46
N LEU A 48 -6.41 11.82 -5.32
CA LEU A 48 -7.29 12.83 -4.72
C LEU A 48 -7.64 13.96 -5.69
N TYR A 49 -6.64 14.53 -6.36
CA TYR A 49 -6.85 15.66 -7.28
C TYR A 49 -7.60 15.27 -8.54
N ASP A 50 -7.35 14.06 -9.07
CA ASP A 50 -8.13 13.53 -10.19
C ASP A 50 -9.61 13.39 -9.80
N PHE A 51 -9.86 12.88 -8.59
CA PHE A 51 -11.21 12.77 -8.08
C PHE A 51 -11.87 14.16 -7.90
N LEU A 52 -11.23 15.07 -7.17
CA LEU A 52 -11.82 16.37 -6.84
C LEU A 52 -12.06 17.27 -8.07
N LEU A 53 -11.15 17.22 -9.05
CA LEU A 53 -11.16 18.14 -10.18
C LEU A 53 -11.80 17.58 -11.44
N LEU A 54 -11.72 16.26 -11.66
CA LEU A 54 -12.07 15.64 -12.93
C LEU A 54 -13.24 14.66 -12.84
N ASP A 55 -13.41 13.97 -11.71
CA ASP A 55 -14.47 12.96 -11.56
C ASP A 55 -15.70 13.51 -10.84
N LEU A 56 -15.49 14.05 -9.64
CA LEU A 56 -16.55 14.48 -8.73
C LEU A 56 -17.57 15.46 -9.32
N PRO A 57 -17.20 16.44 -10.17
CA PRO A 57 -18.19 17.32 -10.80
C PRO A 57 -19.18 16.59 -11.74
N TYR A 58 -18.87 15.35 -12.14
CA TYR A 58 -19.62 14.59 -13.14
C TYR A 58 -20.12 13.24 -12.61
N SER A 59 -19.86 12.90 -11.36
CA SER A 59 -20.16 11.59 -10.79
C SER A 59 -20.98 11.70 -9.50
N GLU A 60 -21.94 10.79 -9.31
CA GLU A 60 -22.69 10.61 -8.05
C GLU A 60 -22.06 9.50 -7.20
N GLU A 61 -20.74 9.29 -7.35
CA GLU A 61 -20.06 8.20 -6.70
C GLU A 61 -20.06 8.34 -5.17
N SER A 62 -20.12 7.19 -4.48
CA SER A 62 -19.95 7.12 -3.03
C SER A 62 -18.53 6.64 -2.74
N PRO A 63 -17.56 7.54 -2.48
CA PRO A 63 -16.17 7.17 -2.37
C PRO A 63 -15.80 6.67 -0.97
N ILE A 64 -14.79 5.79 -0.92
CA ILE A 64 -13.91 5.64 0.23
C ILE A 64 -12.72 6.57 0.02
N LEU A 65 -12.60 7.60 0.86
CA LEU A 65 -11.52 8.59 0.84
C LEU A 65 -10.43 8.15 1.83
N LEU A 66 -9.22 7.94 1.34
CA LEU A 66 -8.05 7.52 2.11
C LEU A 66 -7.03 8.65 2.12
N VAL A 67 -7.04 9.50 3.14
CA VAL A 67 -6.26 10.76 3.14
C VAL A 67 -5.67 11.04 4.51
N ASN A 68 -4.40 11.47 4.54
CA ASN A 68 -3.69 11.83 5.77
C ASN A 68 -3.30 13.32 5.84
N GLY A 69 -3.06 13.97 4.70
CA GLY A 69 -2.56 15.35 4.68
C GLY A 69 -3.58 16.36 5.18
N GLU A 70 -3.17 17.26 6.08
CA GLU A 70 -4.07 18.32 6.59
C GLU A 70 -4.58 19.24 5.48
N MET A 71 -3.74 19.55 4.49
CA MET A 71 -4.14 20.35 3.33
C MET A 71 -5.14 19.60 2.44
N GLU A 72 -4.86 18.32 2.16
CA GLU A 72 -5.74 17.45 1.38
C GLU A 72 -7.12 17.29 2.05
N LEU A 73 -7.15 17.15 3.39
CA LEU A 73 -8.39 17.10 4.16
C LEU A 73 -9.21 18.39 4.01
N LYS A 74 -8.56 19.56 4.08
CA LYS A 74 -9.23 20.85 3.84
C LYS A 74 -9.78 20.96 2.43
N GLU A 75 -9.05 20.48 1.43
CA GLU A 75 -9.50 20.49 0.03
C GLU A 75 -10.71 19.57 -0.18
N ILE A 76 -10.70 18.37 0.42
CA ILE A 76 -11.87 17.49 0.46
C ILE A 76 -13.07 18.23 1.07
N GLU A 77 -12.91 18.83 2.24
CA GLU A 77 -13.99 19.54 2.91
C GLU A 77 -14.53 20.71 2.07
N ASN A 78 -13.66 21.42 1.36
CA ASN A 78 -14.06 22.56 0.52
C ASN A 78 -14.81 22.15 -0.75
N VAL A 79 -14.63 20.92 -1.25
CA VAL A 79 -15.22 20.48 -2.53
C VAL A 79 -16.34 19.46 -2.31
N VAL A 80 -16.09 18.42 -1.52
CA VAL A 80 -17.03 17.31 -1.29
C VAL A 80 -18.27 17.80 -0.53
N ARG A 81 -18.10 18.72 0.43
CA ARG A 81 -19.19 19.23 1.25
C ARG A 81 -20.19 20.09 0.47
N PRO A 82 -19.79 21.14 -0.29
CA PRO A 82 -20.77 21.92 -1.06
C PRO A 82 -21.52 21.08 -2.10
N LEU A 83 -20.88 20.02 -2.62
CA LEU A 83 -21.50 19.10 -3.58
C LEU A 83 -22.40 18.04 -2.93
N GLY A 84 -22.47 17.98 -1.59
CA GLY A 84 -23.37 17.06 -0.88
C GLY A 84 -23.02 15.58 -1.03
N VAL A 85 -21.77 15.27 -1.38
CA VAL A 85 -21.30 13.92 -1.67
C VAL A 85 -21.25 13.09 -0.38
N LYS A 86 -21.78 11.87 -0.45
CA LYS A 86 -21.78 10.93 0.67
C LYS A 86 -20.62 9.95 0.49
N GLY A 87 -19.71 9.90 1.47
CA GLY A 87 -18.57 9.00 1.44
C GLY A 87 -18.08 8.66 2.85
N LEU A 88 -17.10 7.76 2.92
CA LEU A 88 -16.38 7.42 4.14
C LEU A 88 -14.95 7.97 4.04
N LEU A 89 -14.57 8.84 4.96
CA LEU A 89 -13.18 9.25 5.14
C LEU A 89 -12.50 8.27 6.10
N ILE A 90 -11.34 7.75 5.72
CA ILE A 90 -10.46 7.00 6.60
C ILE A 90 -9.11 7.71 6.62
N THR A 91 -8.65 8.05 7.81
CA THR A 91 -7.43 8.85 8.00
C THR A 91 -6.59 8.32 9.15
N CYS A 92 -5.28 8.44 8.99
CA CYS A 92 -4.29 8.24 10.04
C CYS A 92 -3.98 9.51 10.83
N ASN A 93 -4.66 10.63 10.52
CA ASN A 93 -4.47 11.90 11.20
C ASN A 93 -5.47 12.07 12.35
N ASP A 94 -4.95 12.26 13.56
CA ASP A 94 -5.69 12.39 14.80
C ASP A 94 -6.55 13.66 14.93
N LYS A 95 -6.44 14.60 13.98
CA LYS A 95 -7.02 15.95 14.08
C LYS A 95 -7.72 16.40 12.79
N SER A 96 -8.84 15.78 12.44
CA SER A 96 -9.73 16.33 11.41
C SER A 96 -11.12 16.63 11.97
N GLU A 97 -11.55 17.89 11.93
CA GLU A 97 -12.96 18.28 12.13
C GLU A 97 -13.75 18.05 10.83
N SER A 98 -13.79 16.79 10.37
CA SER A 98 -14.52 16.46 9.14
C SER A 98 -15.99 16.19 9.42
N GLN A 99 -16.87 16.79 8.62
CA GLN A 99 -18.31 16.51 8.62
C GLN A 99 -18.66 15.24 7.83
N LEU A 100 -17.70 14.64 7.12
CA LEU A 100 -17.87 13.32 6.53
C LEU A 100 -17.88 12.25 7.62
N LYS A 101 -18.53 11.12 7.35
CA LYS A 101 -18.39 9.94 8.21
C LYS A 101 -16.90 9.56 8.20
N THR A 102 -16.25 9.66 9.36
CA THR A 102 -14.80 9.52 9.45
C THR A 102 -14.41 8.37 10.36
N VAL A 103 -13.45 7.55 9.92
CA VAL A 103 -12.78 6.52 10.71
C VAL A 103 -11.35 6.94 10.93
N PHE A 104 -11.02 7.19 12.20
CA PHE A 104 -9.67 7.55 12.63
C PHE A 104 -8.91 6.30 13.04
N LEU A 105 -7.77 6.06 12.40
CA LEU A 105 -6.81 5.07 12.85
C LEU A 105 -5.61 5.80 13.46
N LYS A 106 -5.14 5.32 14.61
CA LYS A 106 -4.03 5.95 15.34
C LYS A 106 -2.84 5.01 15.48
N GLY A 107 -1.67 5.61 15.58
CA GLY A 107 -0.43 4.93 15.95
C GLY A 107 0.51 4.68 14.77
N ASP A 108 1.72 4.24 15.11
CA ASP A 108 2.77 3.94 14.14
C ASP A 108 2.32 2.86 13.13
N MET A 109 2.80 2.98 11.89
CA MET A 109 2.46 2.07 10.80
C MET A 109 0.96 2.03 10.50
N CYS A 110 0.27 3.16 10.64
CA CYS A 110 -1.18 3.23 10.45
C CYS A 110 -1.62 2.75 9.06
N GLU A 111 -0.89 3.09 8.00
CA GLU A 111 -1.17 2.69 6.61
C GLU A 111 -1.08 1.17 6.44
N VAL A 112 -0.11 0.54 7.12
CA VAL A 112 0.06 -0.92 7.15
C VAL A 112 -1.09 -1.57 7.93
N ASN A 113 -1.43 -1.03 9.10
CA ASN A 113 -2.55 -1.50 9.90
C ASN A 113 -3.88 -1.40 9.15
N LEU A 114 -4.11 -0.27 8.48
CA LEU A 114 -5.26 -0.05 7.62
C LEU A 114 -5.30 -1.06 6.48
N SER A 115 -4.16 -1.32 5.83
CA SER A 115 -4.09 -2.30 4.74
C SER A 115 -4.47 -3.70 5.22
N PHE A 116 -3.94 -4.17 6.35
CA PHE A 116 -4.37 -5.44 6.94
C PHE A 116 -5.84 -5.45 7.37
N SER A 117 -6.34 -4.34 7.92
CA SER A 117 -7.76 -4.18 8.24
C SER A 117 -8.66 -4.31 7.02
N LEU A 118 -8.23 -3.75 5.88
CA LEU A 118 -8.94 -3.85 4.60
C LEU A 118 -8.90 -5.28 4.05
N VAL A 119 -7.76 -5.97 4.11
CA VAL A 119 -7.67 -7.40 3.77
C VAL A 119 -8.60 -8.22 4.67
N SER A 120 -8.62 -7.96 5.98
CA SER A 120 -9.52 -8.64 6.91
C SER A 120 -11.00 -8.39 6.61
N TRP A 121 -11.37 -7.15 6.26
CA TRP A 121 -12.74 -6.83 5.86
C TRP A 121 -13.11 -7.55 4.55
N LEU A 122 -12.22 -7.53 3.56
CA LEU A 122 -12.41 -8.23 2.29
C LEU A 122 -12.61 -9.74 2.48
N THR A 123 -11.78 -10.39 3.28
CA THR A 123 -11.87 -11.85 3.49
C THR A 123 -13.09 -12.27 4.29
N LYS A 124 -13.62 -11.41 5.17
CA LYS A 124 -14.87 -11.67 5.89
C LYS A 124 -16.12 -11.49 5.03
N ASN A 125 -16.08 -10.60 4.03
CA ASN A 125 -17.26 -10.24 3.23
C ASN A 125 -17.36 -10.98 1.89
N PHE A 126 -16.28 -11.59 1.41
CA PHE A 126 -16.26 -12.31 0.13
C PHE A 126 -15.76 -13.74 0.30
N SER A 127 -16.46 -14.71 -0.28
CA SER A 127 -16.07 -16.12 -0.24
C SER A 127 -15.42 -16.55 -1.56
N SER A 128 -14.15 -16.94 -1.51
CA SER A 128 -13.42 -17.51 -2.64
C SER A 128 -12.30 -18.45 -2.15
N PRO A 129 -11.75 -19.34 -3.00
CA PRO A 129 -10.56 -20.12 -2.65
C PRO A 129 -9.37 -19.25 -2.24
N ARG A 130 -9.21 -18.07 -2.86
CA ARG A 130 -8.16 -17.10 -2.52
C ARG A 130 -8.42 -16.46 -1.15
N THR A 131 -9.68 -16.19 -0.80
CA THR A 131 -10.06 -15.68 0.52
C THR A 131 -9.52 -16.57 1.64
N LYS A 132 -9.67 -17.89 1.54
CA LYS A 132 -9.20 -18.82 2.58
C LYS A 132 -7.69 -18.70 2.82
N ARG A 133 -6.90 -18.66 1.73
CA ARG A 133 -5.44 -18.48 1.80
C ARG A 133 -5.06 -17.13 2.39
N LEU A 134 -5.74 -16.05 2.00
CA LEU A 134 -5.52 -14.72 2.57
C LEU A 134 -5.86 -14.68 4.06
N THR A 135 -6.90 -15.39 4.51
CA THR A 135 -7.21 -15.50 5.94
C THR A 135 -6.12 -16.25 6.70
N GLU A 136 -5.51 -17.27 6.12
CA GLU A 136 -4.34 -17.95 6.68
C GLU A 136 -3.12 -17.02 6.75
N GLU A 137 -2.86 -16.22 5.69
CA GLU A 137 -1.78 -15.22 5.67
C GLU A 137 -1.98 -14.04 6.66
N LEU A 138 -3.21 -13.83 7.15
CA LEU A 138 -3.50 -12.85 8.19
C LEU A 138 -3.13 -13.35 9.60
N ASP A 139 -2.73 -14.61 9.75
CA ASP A 139 -2.04 -15.07 10.98
C ASP A 139 -0.61 -14.52 10.97
N LEU A 140 -0.36 -13.53 11.83
CA LEU A 140 0.93 -12.82 11.87
C LEU A 140 1.90 -13.39 12.92
N THR A 141 1.62 -14.57 13.49
CA THR A 141 2.41 -15.14 14.58
C THR A 141 3.86 -15.45 14.18
N ASP A 142 4.09 -15.94 12.97
CA ASP A 142 5.42 -16.28 12.43
C ASP A 142 6.01 -15.21 11.49
N LEU A 143 5.28 -14.11 11.30
CA LEU A 143 5.65 -13.01 10.38
C LEU A 143 7.08 -12.52 10.63
N GLY A 144 7.50 -12.41 11.89
CA GLY A 144 8.82 -11.89 12.23
C GLY A 144 9.98 -12.78 11.81
N SER A 145 9.84 -14.10 12.01
CA SER A 145 10.81 -15.07 11.50
C SER A 145 10.84 -15.07 9.99
N TRP A 146 9.68 -15.09 9.34
CA TRP A 146 9.58 -15.13 7.89
C TRP A 146 10.17 -13.89 7.21
N LEU A 147 9.83 -12.69 7.68
CA LEU A 147 10.45 -11.44 7.21
C LEU A 147 11.96 -11.43 7.48
N GLY A 148 12.39 -11.97 8.61
CA GLY A 148 13.80 -12.09 8.96
C GLY A 148 14.61 -12.88 7.94
N GLU A 149 14.08 -13.97 7.40
CA GLU A 149 14.72 -14.76 6.35
C GLU A 149 14.82 -13.98 5.03
N ILE A 150 13.73 -13.36 4.58
CA ILE A 150 13.74 -12.54 3.35
C ILE A 150 14.74 -11.38 3.45
N MET A 151 14.80 -10.74 4.62
CA MET A 151 15.72 -9.62 4.84
C MET A 151 17.20 -10.02 4.78
N LYS A 152 17.56 -11.29 4.99
CA LYS A 152 18.95 -11.78 4.81
C LYS A 152 19.35 -11.82 3.33
N GLU A 153 18.38 -11.96 2.43
CA GLU A 153 18.61 -11.92 0.99
C GLU A 153 18.84 -10.50 0.49
N ILE A 154 18.47 -9.47 1.25
CA ILE A 154 18.65 -8.07 0.86
C ILE A 154 20.08 -7.64 1.14
N GLU A 155 20.75 -7.06 0.15
CA GLU A 155 22.08 -6.46 0.32
C GLU A 155 21.94 -4.98 0.75
N PRO A 156 22.31 -4.59 1.99
CA PRO A 156 22.04 -3.25 2.52
C PRO A 156 22.79 -2.12 1.79
N SER A 157 23.89 -2.46 1.10
CA SER A 157 24.71 -1.51 0.36
C SER A 157 24.10 -1.08 -0.98
N LEU A 158 23.13 -1.84 -1.51
CA LEU A 158 22.49 -1.57 -2.79
C LEU A 158 21.22 -0.73 -2.63
N ASP A 159 20.85 -0.02 -3.70
CA ASP A 159 19.56 0.64 -3.82
C ASP A 159 18.43 -0.39 -4.00
N PHE A 160 17.18 0.06 -4.10
CA PHE A 160 16.01 -0.80 -4.26
C PHE A 160 15.25 -0.43 -5.53
N VAL A 161 14.89 -1.45 -6.31
CA VAL A 161 14.01 -1.33 -7.46
C VAL A 161 12.80 -2.22 -7.24
N LEU A 162 11.61 -1.59 -7.21
CA LEU A 162 10.35 -2.29 -6.94
C LEU A 162 9.65 -2.64 -8.24
N SER A 163 9.23 -3.90 -8.35
CA SER A 163 8.35 -4.37 -9.40
C SER A 163 6.93 -3.75 -9.33
N PRO A 164 6.14 -3.80 -10.42
CA PRO A 164 4.83 -3.17 -10.49
C PRO A 164 3.83 -3.60 -9.41
N VAL A 165 3.86 -4.87 -8.99
CA VAL A 165 2.96 -5.35 -7.92
C VAL A 165 3.27 -4.64 -6.61
N LEU A 166 4.54 -4.36 -6.34
CA LEU A 166 5.07 -3.77 -5.10
C LEU A 166 5.05 -2.24 -5.08
N LEU A 167 4.74 -1.57 -6.19
CA LEU A 167 4.65 -0.11 -6.26
C LEU A 167 3.76 0.56 -5.19
N PRO A 168 2.66 -0.04 -4.69
CA PRO A 168 1.89 0.57 -3.60
C PRO A 168 2.69 0.82 -2.32
N ALA A 169 3.82 0.11 -2.12
CA ALA A 169 4.71 0.32 -0.98
C ALA A 169 5.70 1.47 -1.19
N LEU A 170 5.83 2.03 -2.40
CA LEU A 170 6.92 2.92 -2.81
C LEU A 170 7.08 4.14 -1.90
N ASN A 171 5.99 4.86 -1.61
CA ASN A 171 6.06 6.08 -0.80
C ASN A 171 6.48 5.77 0.64
N LEU A 172 5.89 4.77 1.28
CA LEU A 172 6.29 4.32 2.62
C LEU A 172 7.76 3.86 2.67
N MET A 173 8.24 3.19 1.61
CA MET A 173 9.64 2.82 1.52
C MET A 173 10.55 4.05 1.40
N ARG A 174 10.18 5.05 0.59
CA ARG A 174 10.93 6.30 0.44
C ARG A 174 10.96 7.12 1.73
N GLU A 175 9.87 7.17 2.47
CA GLU A 175 9.84 7.80 3.80
C GLU A 175 10.77 7.11 4.80
N ASN A 176 11.01 5.81 4.63
CA ASN A 176 11.84 5.02 5.52
C ASN A 176 13.31 4.92 5.10
N GLN A 177 13.62 5.00 3.81
CA GLN A 177 14.95 4.72 3.24
C GLN A 177 15.46 5.83 2.28
N GLY A 178 14.67 6.87 2.03
CA GLY A 178 15.00 8.00 1.19
C GLY A 178 15.01 7.68 -0.31
N ASN A 179 15.86 8.41 -1.05
CA ASN A 179 15.95 8.33 -2.53
C ASN A 179 16.56 7.03 -3.07
N LYS A 180 16.93 6.08 -2.20
CA LYS A 180 17.43 4.76 -2.59
C LYS A 180 16.34 3.87 -3.20
N ILE A 181 15.08 4.29 -3.19
CA ILE A 181 13.95 3.49 -3.67
C ILE A 181 13.44 4.02 -5.01
N LYS A 182 13.50 3.15 -6.03
CA LYS A 182 13.06 3.41 -7.39
C LYS A 182 11.90 2.51 -7.77
N GLY A 183 10.91 3.08 -8.45
CA GLY A 183 9.83 2.30 -9.06
C GLY A 183 10.27 1.66 -10.37
N PHE A 184 9.54 0.63 -10.80
CA PHE A 184 9.78 -0.09 -12.07
C PHE A 184 9.88 0.82 -13.31
N TYR A 185 9.17 1.94 -13.33
CA TYR A 185 9.10 2.85 -14.48
C TYR A 185 10.25 3.87 -14.55
N GLU A 186 11.08 3.94 -13.52
CA GLU A 186 12.27 4.79 -13.52
C GLU A 186 13.36 4.14 -14.38
N LYS A 187 14.25 4.96 -14.95
CA LYS A 187 15.26 4.50 -15.94
C LYS A 187 16.70 4.66 -15.48
N ASP A 188 16.94 5.48 -14.48
CA ASP A 188 18.27 5.71 -13.95
C ASP A 188 18.54 4.69 -12.85
N PHE A 189 19.17 3.56 -13.18
CA PHE A 189 19.45 2.49 -12.23
C PHE A 189 20.90 2.49 -11.76
N SER A 190 21.05 2.24 -10.47
CA SER A 190 22.29 2.06 -9.72
C SER A 190 22.45 0.58 -9.35
N ASP A 191 23.54 0.24 -8.67
CA ASP A 191 23.68 -1.09 -8.06
C ASP A 191 22.50 -1.31 -7.10
N SER A 192 21.67 -2.34 -7.36
CA SER A 192 20.32 -2.43 -6.78
C SER A 192 19.91 -3.86 -6.38
N ASN A 193 19.14 -3.95 -5.30
CA ASN A 193 18.22 -5.04 -5.02
C ASN A 193 16.97 -4.85 -5.88
N VAL A 194 16.65 -5.82 -6.75
CA VAL A 194 15.42 -5.85 -7.54
C VAL A 194 14.43 -6.76 -6.81
N ILE A 195 13.41 -6.15 -6.22
CA ILE A 195 12.40 -6.84 -5.41
C ILE A 195 11.15 -7.11 -6.26
N TYR A 196 10.74 -8.36 -6.30
CA TYR A 196 9.55 -8.78 -7.05
C TYR A 196 8.80 -9.94 -6.38
N THR A 197 7.61 -10.23 -6.90
CA THR A 197 6.77 -11.35 -6.45
C THR A 197 6.77 -12.48 -7.48
N GLY A 198 6.19 -13.63 -7.14
CA GLY A 198 6.05 -14.73 -8.10
C GLY A 198 5.29 -14.33 -9.38
N VAL A 199 4.25 -13.50 -9.25
CA VAL A 199 3.35 -13.16 -10.37
C VAL A 199 3.97 -12.16 -11.36
N ASP A 200 4.93 -11.34 -10.92
CA ASP A 200 5.64 -10.38 -11.77
C ASP A 200 7.14 -10.68 -11.88
N SER A 201 7.51 -11.94 -11.65
CA SER A 201 8.89 -12.44 -11.73
C SER A 201 9.56 -12.18 -13.08
N MET A 202 8.83 -12.28 -14.19
CA MET A 202 9.37 -11.95 -15.52
C MET A 202 9.74 -10.47 -15.65
N MET A 203 8.95 -9.58 -15.04
CA MET A 203 9.26 -8.14 -15.03
C MET A 203 10.46 -7.85 -14.14
N GLY A 204 10.50 -8.43 -12.93
CA GLY A 204 11.64 -8.30 -12.02
C GLY A 204 12.95 -8.81 -12.63
N ARG A 205 12.94 -10.01 -13.21
CA ARG A 205 14.10 -10.60 -13.91
C ARG A 205 14.55 -9.73 -15.07
N ARG A 206 13.63 -9.22 -15.88
CA ARG A 206 13.95 -8.31 -16.99
C ARG A 206 14.67 -7.06 -16.48
N THR A 207 14.18 -6.44 -15.41
CA THR A 207 14.82 -5.28 -14.80
C THR A 207 16.22 -5.62 -14.27
N ALA A 208 16.37 -6.76 -13.58
CA ALA A 208 17.69 -7.21 -13.11
C ALA A 208 18.67 -7.43 -14.26
N HIS A 209 18.23 -8.04 -15.36
CA HIS A 209 19.05 -8.19 -16.58
C HIS A 209 19.41 -6.84 -17.20
N GLN A 210 18.50 -5.86 -17.23
CA GLN A 210 18.78 -4.52 -17.74
C GLN A 210 19.85 -3.82 -16.89
N ILE A 211 19.76 -3.89 -15.57
CA ILE A 211 20.75 -3.32 -14.64
C ILE A 211 22.12 -3.98 -14.86
N ARG A 212 22.17 -5.32 -14.94
CA ARG A 212 23.41 -6.05 -15.25
C ARG A 212 24.00 -5.67 -16.61
N ALA A 213 23.16 -5.47 -17.63
CA ALA A 213 23.61 -5.02 -18.95
C ALA A 213 24.21 -3.60 -18.95
N MET A 214 23.86 -2.78 -17.96
CA MET A 214 24.50 -1.47 -17.72
C MET A 214 25.83 -1.57 -16.94
N GLY A 215 26.32 -2.79 -16.68
CA GLY A 215 27.54 -3.02 -15.89
C GLY A 215 27.36 -2.82 -14.39
N LYS A 216 26.12 -2.84 -13.89
CA LYS A 216 25.76 -2.65 -12.48
C LYS A 216 25.46 -3.98 -11.79
N ILE A 217 25.57 -4.00 -10.46
CA ILE A 217 25.19 -5.15 -9.64
C ILE A 217 23.67 -5.19 -9.49
N ALA A 218 23.06 -6.33 -9.82
CA ALA A 218 21.64 -6.56 -9.56
C ALA A 218 21.46 -7.83 -8.73
N LYS A 219 20.99 -7.68 -7.50
CA LYS A 219 20.57 -8.78 -6.62
C LYS A 219 19.06 -8.95 -6.72
N GLU A 220 18.59 -10.15 -6.99
CA GLU A 220 17.15 -10.43 -7.09
C GLU A 220 16.64 -10.91 -5.74
N VAL A 221 15.51 -10.36 -5.29
CA VAL A 221 14.88 -10.72 -4.02
C VAL A 221 13.41 -11.01 -4.30
N VAL A 222 12.95 -12.20 -3.88
CA VAL A 222 11.58 -12.66 -4.18
C VAL A 222 10.74 -12.65 -2.91
N ILE A 223 9.64 -11.89 -2.92
CA ILE A 223 8.62 -11.95 -1.88
C ILE A 223 7.55 -12.95 -2.33
N ASN A 224 7.67 -14.19 -1.87
CA ASN A 224 6.78 -15.28 -2.27
C ASN A 224 5.53 -15.37 -1.38
N THR A 225 4.56 -14.52 -1.66
CA THR A 225 3.26 -14.43 -0.94
C THR A 225 2.18 -13.89 -1.90
N ASP A 226 0.93 -13.78 -1.44
CA ASP A 226 -0.13 -13.22 -2.25
C ASP A 226 0.21 -11.78 -2.72
N PRO A 227 -0.02 -11.45 -4.01
CA PRO A 227 0.25 -10.11 -4.55
C PRO A 227 -0.47 -8.96 -3.83
N LEU A 228 -1.54 -9.26 -3.09
CA LEU A 228 -2.29 -8.30 -2.29
C LEU A 228 -1.56 -7.94 -0.99
N THR A 229 -0.89 -8.91 -0.36
CA THR A 229 -0.19 -8.77 0.93
C THR A 229 1.29 -8.44 0.76
N ALA A 230 1.90 -8.81 -0.37
CA ALA A 230 3.31 -8.57 -0.66
C ALA A 230 3.76 -7.11 -0.47
N PRO A 231 3.02 -6.07 -0.95
CA PRO A 231 3.39 -4.68 -0.72
C PRO A 231 3.33 -4.30 0.77
N ILE A 232 2.36 -4.86 1.51
CA ILE A 232 2.19 -4.61 2.95
C ILE A 232 3.41 -5.15 3.70
N TYR A 233 3.83 -6.38 3.42
CA TYR A 233 5.02 -6.98 4.01
C TYR A 233 6.30 -6.23 3.66
N LEU A 234 6.43 -5.75 2.42
CA LEU A 234 7.54 -4.91 2.02
C LEU A 234 7.57 -3.58 2.80
N SER A 235 6.43 -2.94 3.03
CA SER A 235 6.36 -1.74 3.87
C SER A 235 6.80 -2.04 5.31
N ILE A 236 6.46 -3.21 5.87
CA ILE A 236 6.96 -3.64 7.19
C ILE A 236 8.48 -3.81 7.18
N MET A 237 9.04 -4.50 6.18
CA MET A 237 10.49 -4.64 6.05
C MET A 237 11.19 -3.29 6.01
N SER A 238 10.65 -2.33 5.24
CA SER A 238 11.21 -0.97 5.15
C SER A 238 11.26 -0.25 6.51
N TYR A 239 10.22 -0.43 7.33
CA TYR A 239 10.18 0.11 8.69
C TYR A 239 11.20 -0.58 9.61
N ILE A 240 11.39 -1.89 9.48
CA ILE A 240 12.42 -2.62 10.23
C ILE A 240 13.81 -2.11 9.85
N PHE A 241 14.09 -1.91 8.56
CA PHE A 241 15.37 -1.36 8.08
C PHE A 241 15.66 0.01 8.68
N LYS A 242 14.70 0.93 8.64
CA LYS A 242 14.85 2.29 9.21
C LYS A 242 15.30 2.26 10.68
N ASN A 243 14.64 1.44 11.47
CA ASN A 243 14.92 1.36 12.91
C ASN A 243 16.26 0.69 13.22
N ARG A 244 16.74 -0.23 12.37
CA ARG A 244 18.08 -0.81 12.50
C ARG A 244 19.17 0.19 12.19
N THR A 245 18.95 1.08 11.21
CA THR A 245 19.93 2.10 10.80
C THR A 245 19.94 3.35 11.68
N GLN A 246 18.87 3.62 12.44
CA GLN A 246 18.80 4.74 13.39
C GLN A 246 19.30 4.38 14.80
N GLY A 247 19.47 3.08 15.09
CA GLY A 247 19.95 2.56 16.37
C GLY A 247 21.43 2.17 16.41
N SER A 248 22.18 2.51 15.35
CA SER A 248 23.62 2.30 15.17
C SER A 248 24.35 3.63 15.03
#